data_AF-A0A8T9AFV9-F1
#
_entry.id   AF-A0A8T9AFV9-F1
#
_cell.length_a   1.000
_cell.length_b   1.000
_cell.length_c   1.000
_cell.angle_alpha   90.00
_cell.angle_beta   90.00
_cell.angle_gamma   90.00
#
_symmetry.space_group_name_H-M   'P 1'
#
loop_
_entity.id
_entity.type
_entity.pdbx_description
1 polymer ?
#
loop_
_entity_poly.entity_id
_entity_poly.type
_entity_poly.pdbx_seq_one_letter_code
_entity_poly.pdbx_strand_id
1 'polypeptide(L)'
;MAIVELVYLAIAALLAPALAEMAKMRAKADKAFTWIAVGGVLFVLAAAFSIVDLSLVGIASISVPMVSLFSIVGLVAVLVGSLMASIALLKE
;
A
#
# COMPACT_ATOMS: atom_id res chain seq x y z
N MET A 1 -11.60 -3.92 -8.72
CA MET A 1 -10.82 -2.67 -8.61
C MET A 1 -10.04 -2.52 -9.90
N ALA A 2 -10.14 -1.37 -10.56
CA ALA A 2 -9.39 -1.09 -11.78
C ALA A 2 -7.91 -0.89 -11.46
N ILE A 3 -7.02 -1.27 -12.39
CA ILE A 3 -5.55 -1.14 -12.25
C ILE A 3 -5.16 0.30 -11.90
N VAL A 4 -5.86 1.27 -12.49
CA VAL A 4 -5.66 2.69 -12.26
C VAL A 4 -5.87 3.07 -10.78
N GLU A 5 -6.86 2.47 -10.11
CA GLU A 5 -7.16 2.72 -8.70
C GLU A 5 -6.06 2.18 -7.78
N LEU A 6 -5.52 0.99 -8.11
CA LEU A 6 -4.39 0.38 -7.37
C LEU A 6 -3.13 1.25 -7.45
N VAL A 7 -2.84 1.79 -8.63
CA VAL A 7 -1.69 2.69 -8.83
C VAL A 7 -1.86 3.99 -8.06
N TYR A 8 -3.06 4.60 -8.06
CA TYR A 8 -3.31 5.80 -7.27
C TYR A 8 -3.19 5.54 -5.76
N LEU A 9 -3.68 4.40 -5.27
CA LEU A 9 -3.53 4.01 -3.86
C LEU A 9 -2.06 3.78 -3.49
N ALA A 10 -1.29 3.13 -4.36
CA ALA A 10 0.14 2.95 -4.17
C ALA A 10 0.87 4.29 -4.06
N ILE A 11 0.59 5.22 -4.99
CA ILE A 11 1.17 6.55 -5.01
C ILE A 11 0.78 7.33 -3.76
N ALA A 12 -0.50 7.33 -3.37
CA ALA A 12 -0.96 8.02 -2.17
C ALA A 12 -0.29 7.47 -0.89
N ALA A 13 -0.19 6.14 -0.77
CA ALA A 13 0.43 5.49 0.37
C ALA A 13 1.95 5.72 0.44
N LEU A 14 2.65 5.84 -0.70
CA LEU A 14 4.07 6.15 -0.74
C LEU A 14 4.36 7.65 -0.57
N LEU A 15 3.44 8.53 -0.99
CA LEU A 15 3.54 9.97 -0.77
C LEU A 15 3.34 10.35 0.70
N ALA A 16 2.43 9.68 1.41
CA ALA A 16 2.16 9.96 2.82
C ALA A 16 3.42 10.02 3.72
N PRO A 17 4.33 9.02 3.73
CA PRO A 17 5.56 9.08 4.51
C PRO A 17 6.55 10.13 3.99
N ALA A 18 6.61 10.39 2.68
CA ALA A 18 7.47 11.43 2.10
C ALA A 18 7.02 12.84 2.51
N LEU A 19 5.72 13.11 2.47
CA LEU A 19 5.13 14.35 2.97
C LEU A 19 5.34 14.52 4.47
N ALA A 20 5.21 13.44 5.24
CA ALA A 20 5.44 13.46 6.68
C ALA A 20 6.90 13.73 7.06
N GLU A 21 7.85 13.32 6.22
CA GLU A 21 9.27 13.65 6.39
C GLU A 21 9.54 15.13 6.14
N MET A 22 8.95 15.71 5.08
CA MET A 22 9.01 17.15 4.82
C MET A 22 8.39 17.97 5.96
N ALA A 23 7.31 17.47 6.56
CA ALA A 23 6.66 18.08 7.72
C ALA A 23 7.38 17.84 9.06
N LYS A 24 8.51 17.09 9.08
CA LYS A 24 9.23 16.65 10.30
C LYS A 24 8.35 15.85 11.28
N MET A 25 7.22 15.31 10.81
CA MET A 25 6.30 14.49 11.59
C MET A 25 6.68 13.01 11.56
N ARG A 26 7.51 12.60 10.59
CA ARG A 26 7.91 11.21 10.40
C ARG A 26 8.60 10.62 11.63
N ALA A 27 9.49 11.36 12.28
CA ALA A 27 10.21 10.89 13.47
C ALA A 27 9.28 10.53 14.65
N LYS A 28 8.08 11.13 14.70
CA LYS A 28 7.10 10.93 15.77
C LYS A 28 6.23 9.68 15.55
N ALA A 29 6.06 9.29 14.29
CA ALA A 29 5.19 8.17 13.91
C ALA A 29 5.87 7.23 12.89
N ASP A 30 7.17 6.98 13.04
CA ASP A 30 7.98 6.28 12.03
C ASP A 30 7.46 4.85 11.76
N LYS A 31 7.04 4.14 12.82
CA LYS A 31 6.42 2.82 12.70
C LYS A 31 5.09 2.88 11.92
N ALA A 32 4.31 3.95 12.09
CA ALA A 32 3.05 4.14 11.39
C ALA A 32 3.28 4.38 9.90
N PHE A 33 4.21 5.28 9.57
CA PHE A 33 4.59 5.58 8.18
C PHE A 33 5.22 4.38 7.47
N THR A 34 5.93 3.52 8.19
CA THR A 34 6.46 2.26 7.66
C THR A 34 5.33 1.31 7.24
N TRP A 35 4.28 1.17 8.05
CA TRP A 35 3.11 0.35 7.67
C TRP A 35 2.36 0.92 6.45
N ILE A 36 2.24 2.23 6.34
CA ILE A 36 1.65 2.89 5.17
C ILE A 36 2.52 2.62 3.92
N ALA A 37 3.84 2.73 4.03
CA ALA A 37 4.77 2.45 2.94
C ALA A 37 4.70 0.99 2.47
N VAL A 38 4.64 0.04 3.41
CA VAL A 38 4.45 -1.39 3.10
C VAL A 38 3.14 -1.61 2.36
N GLY A 39 2.05 -0.95 2.78
CA GLY A 39 0.78 -0.99 2.07
C GLY A 39 0.87 -0.44 0.65
N GLY A 40 1.59 0.66 0.44
CA GLY A 40 1.86 1.21 -0.88
C GLY A 40 2.61 0.25 -1.80
N VAL A 41 3.66 -0.41 -1.30
CA VAL A 41 4.40 -1.44 -2.05
C VAL A 41 3.51 -2.62 -2.42
N LEU A 42 2.63 -3.07 -1.51
CA LEU A 42 1.68 -4.15 -1.79
C LEU A 42 0.68 -3.77 -2.89
N PHE A 43 0.25 -2.50 -2.95
CA PHE A 43 -0.60 -2.02 -4.05
C PHE A 43 0.15 -1.96 -5.39
N VAL A 44 1.44 -1.63 -5.41
CA VAL A 44 2.28 -1.74 -6.63
C VAL A 44 2.34 -3.19 -7.09
N LEU A 45 2.55 -4.14 -6.16
CA LEU A 45 2.56 -5.56 -6.48
C LEU A 45 1.21 -6.02 -7.05
N ALA A 46 0.10 -5.62 -6.42
CA ALA A 46 -1.24 -5.91 -6.92
C ALA A 46 -1.45 -5.36 -8.34
N ALA A 47 -0.99 -4.13 -8.63
CA ALA A 47 -1.05 -3.57 -9.97
C ALA A 47 -0.19 -4.37 -10.97
N ALA A 48 1.02 -4.78 -10.60
CA ALA A 48 1.88 -5.61 -11.45
C ALA A 48 1.23 -6.95 -11.81
N PHE A 49 0.66 -7.66 -10.83
CA PHE A 49 -0.06 -8.93 -11.07
C PHE A 49 -1.36 -8.77 -11.86
N SER A 50 -1.94 -7.56 -11.91
CA SER A 50 -3.12 -7.28 -12.72
C SER A 50 -2.80 -7.07 -14.21
N ILE A 51 -1.56 -6.71 -14.53
CA ILE A 51 -1.08 -6.47 -15.90
C ILE A 51 -0.43 -7.73 -16.47
N VAL A 52 0.19 -8.55 -15.62
CA VAL A 52 0.84 -9.80 -16.05
C VAL A 52 -0.21 -10.88 -16.27
N ASP A 53 -0.43 -11.23 -17.54
CA ASP A 53 -1.22 -12.40 -17.90
C ASP A 53 -0.38 -13.68 -17.75
N LEU A 54 -0.48 -14.31 -16.57
CA LEU A 54 0.24 -15.54 -16.23
C LEU A 54 -0.23 -16.77 -17.05
N SER A 55 -1.33 -16.66 -17.81
CA SER A 55 -1.79 -17.72 -18.70
C SER A 55 -0.80 -18.03 -19.83
N LEU A 56 0.03 -17.04 -20.21
CA LEU A 56 1.11 -17.20 -21.20
C LEU A 56 2.24 -18.15 -20.75
N VAL A 57 2.34 -18.44 -19.44
CA VAL A 57 3.41 -19.29 -18.87
C VAL A 57 2.88 -20.68 -18.47
N GLY A 58 1.65 -21.03 -18.86
CA GLY A 58 1.06 -22.34 -18.57
C GLY A 58 0.70 -22.57 -17.10
N ILE A 59 0.77 -21.50 -16.28
CA ILE A 59 0.36 -21.51 -14.88
C ILE A 59 -1.12 -21.09 -14.87
N ALA A 60 -2.01 -21.96 -14.38
CA ALA A 60 -3.44 -21.66 -14.24
C ALA A 60 -3.65 -20.29 -13.60
N SER A 61 -4.65 -19.54 -14.04
CA SER A 61 -4.88 -18.10 -13.80
C SER A 61 -4.92 -17.69 -12.31
N ILE A 62 -3.74 -17.61 -11.67
CA ILE A 62 -3.54 -17.15 -10.28
C ILE A 62 -3.52 -15.62 -10.16
N SER A 63 -3.59 -14.89 -11.28
CA SER A 63 -3.55 -13.42 -11.30
C SER A 63 -4.69 -12.82 -10.48
N VAL A 64 -5.92 -13.27 -10.67
CA VAL A 64 -7.11 -12.76 -9.96
C VAL A 64 -7.03 -12.91 -8.43
N PRO A 65 -6.72 -14.10 -7.87
CA PRO A 65 -6.58 -14.25 -6.42
C PRO A 65 -5.37 -13.51 -5.84
N MET A 66 -4.25 -13.41 -6.57
CA MET A 66 -3.07 -12.68 -6.11
C MET A 66 -3.32 -11.16 -6.02
N VAL A 67 -3.93 -10.57 -7.04
CA VAL A 67 -4.32 -9.15 -7.02
C VAL A 67 -5.22 -8.85 -5.81
N SER A 68 -6.18 -9.74 -5.55
CA SER A 68 -7.10 -9.61 -4.42
C SER A 68 -6.37 -9.70 -3.07
N LEU A 69 -5.47 -10.68 -2.90
CA LEU A 69 -4.68 -10.83 -1.68
C LEU A 69 -3.80 -9.60 -1.40
N PHE A 70 -3.01 -9.16 -2.38
CA PHE A 70 -2.13 -8.01 -2.19
C PHE A 70 -2.90 -6.71 -1.96
N SER A 71 -4.04 -6.53 -2.61
CA SER A 71 -4.88 -5.35 -2.40
C SER A 71 -5.51 -5.33 -0.99
N ILE A 72 -6.01 -6.46 -0.50
CA ILE A 72 -6.59 -6.55 0.85
C ILE A 72 -5.51 -6.35 1.92
N VAL A 73 -4.38 -7.05 1.81
CA VAL A 73 -3.28 -6.92 2.78
C VAL A 73 -2.68 -5.51 2.74
N GLY A 74 -2.54 -4.92 1.54
CA GLY A 74 -2.10 -3.54 1.36
C GLY A 74 -3.05 -2.54 2.01
N LEU A 75 -4.35 -2.71 1.82
CA LEU A 75 -5.38 -1.88 2.46
C LEU A 75 -5.32 -1.98 3.99
N VAL A 76 -5.22 -3.19 4.53
CA VAL A 76 -5.10 -3.41 5.98
C VAL A 76 -3.84 -2.75 6.53
N ALA A 77 -2.70 -2.87 5.83
CA ALA A 77 -1.45 -2.22 6.22
C ALA A 77 -1.58 -0.68 6.23
N VAL A 78 -2.20 -0.09 5.21
CA VAL A 78 -2.46 1.37 5.17
C VAL A 78 -3.41 1.80 6.28
N LEU A 79 -4.48 1.05 6.54
CA LEU A 79 -5.44 1.37 7.61
C LEU A 79 -4.75 1.34 8.98
N VAL A 80 -4.00 0.28 9.28
CA VAL A 80 -3.23 0.15 10.52
C VAL A 80 -2.23 1.29 10.65
N GLY A 81 -1.47 1.58 9.59
CA GLY A 81 -0.53 2.70 9.58
C GLY A 81 -1.22 4.06 9.81
N SER A 82 -2.36 4.31 9.18
CA SER A 82 -3.11 5.57 9.33
C SER A 82 -3.67 5.77 10.75
N LEU A 83 -4.19 4.71 11.37
CA LEU A 83 -4.66 4.71 12.75
C LEU A 83 -3.51 4.97 13.72
N MET A 84 -2.38 4.28 13.53
CA MET A 84 -1.19 4.50 14.35
C MET A 84 -0.65 5.93 14.21
N ALA A 85 -0.63 6.47 12.99
CA ALA A 85 -0.18 7.84 12.74
C ALA A 85 -1.10 8.85 13.42
N SER A 86 -2.42 8.66 13.33
CA SER A 86 -3.42 9.52 13.98
C SER A 86 -3.26 9.51 15.50
N ILE A 87 -3.10 8.33 16.11
CA ILE A 87 -2.90 8.21 17.56
C ILE A 87 -1.58 8.84 18.00
N ALA A 88 -0.51 8.64 17.24
CA ALA A 88 0.81 9.19 17.54
C ALA A 88 0.81 10.73 17.47
N LEU A 89 0.10 11.30 16.49
CA LEU A 89 0.00 12.75 16.31
C LEU A 89 -0.99 13.42 17.29
N LEU A 90 -2.03 12.71 17.75
CA LEU A 90 -3.02 13.23 18.70
C LEU A 90 -2.60 13.16 20.18
N LYS A 91 -1.61 12.31 20.51
CA LYS A 91 -1.10 12.16 21.89
C LYS A 91 0.02 13.14 22.23
N GLU A 92 0.48 13.94 21.27
CA GLU A 92 1.32 15.11 21.47
C GLU A 92 0.47 16.38 21.60
#